data_AF-A0A2V8ZFJ8-F1
#
_entry.id   AF-A0A2V8ZFJ8-F1
#
_cell.length_a   1.000
_cell.length_b   1.000
_cell.length_c   1.000
_cell.angle_alpha   90.00
_cell.angle_beta   90.00
_cell.angle_gamma   90.00
#
_symmetry.space_group_name_H-M   'P 1'
#
loop_
_entity.id
_entity.type
_entity.pdbx_description
1 polymer ?
#
loop_
_entity_poly.entity_id
_entity_poly.type
_entity_poly.pdbx_seq_one_letter_code
_entity_poly.pdbx_strand_id
1 'polypeptide(L)'
;WLRRKEDFPLFMRAREETGVWPRPLSFFCIKAQLDPAFVFGFAAWSQAQIEQGLAKLASAVKQLKQRGAGNGSSFQIQPFSPAASSYWPSTAVRSN
;
A
#
# COMPACT_ATOMS: atom_id res chain seq x y z
N TRP A 1 10.60 -4.44 4.02
CA TRP A 1 10.78 -3.84 2.69
C TRP A 1 9.98 -4.63 1.67
N LEU A 2 9.20 -3.96 0.83
CA LEU A 2 8.45 -4.58 -0.25
C LEU A 2 9.44 -4.94 -1.37
N ARG A 3 9.39 -6.18 -1.85
CA ARG A 3 10.35 -6.68 -2.85
C ARG A 3 10.15 -6.07 -4.25
N ARG A 4 8.95 -5.60 -4.56
CA ARG A 4 8.55 -5.03 -5.85
C ARG A 4 7.66 -3.82 -5.61
N LYS A 5 8.05 -2.64 -6.12
CA LYS A 5 7.31 -1.40 -5.85
C LYS A 5 5.92 -1.43 -6.49
N GLU A 6 5.77 -2.19 -7.58
CA GLU A 6 4.54 -2.35 -8.36
C GLU A 6 3.47 -3.14 -7.60
N ASP A 7 3.86 -3.92 -6.59
CA ASP A 7 2.90 -4.62 -5.73
C ASP A 7 2.23 -3.65 -4.74
N PHE A 8 2.78 -2.44 -4.50
CA PHE A 8 2.28 -1.49 -3.49
C PHE A 8 0.80 -1.10 -3.69
N PRO A 9 0.33 -0.73 -4.90
CA PRO A 9 -1.09 -0.45 -5.13
C PRO A 9 -1.99 -1.65 -4.88
N LEU A 10 -1.49 -2.89 -5.02
CA LEU A 10 -2.27 -4.10 -4.76
C LEU A 10 -2.62 -4.21 -3.28
N PHE A 11 -1.65 -3.96 -2.40
CA PHE A 11 -1.88 -3.94 -0.95
C PHE A 11 -2.84 -2.82 -0.53
N MET A 12 -2.75 -1.65 -1.16
CA MET A 12 -3.64 -0.52 -0.87
C MET A 12 -5.09 -0.78 -1.28
N ARG A 13 -5.35 -1.60 -2.31
CA ARG A 13 -6.71 -2.06 -2.65
C ARG A 13 -7.17 -3.22 -1.76
N ALA A 14 -6.30 -4.21 -1.53
CA ALA A 14 -6.63 -5.39 -0.74
C ALA A 14 -7.03 -5.05 0.72
N ARG A 15 -6.63 -3.88 1.24
CA ARG A 15 -7.06 -3.40 2.57
C ARG A 15 -8.58 -3.24 2.69
N GLU A 16 -9.25 -2.83 1.60
CA GLU A 16 -10.69 -2.56 1.59
C GLU A 16 -11.49 -3.86 1.77
N GLU A 17 -10.95 -4.97 1.28
CA GLU A 17 -11.57 -6.28 1.36
C GLU A 17 -11.28 -7.03 2.67
N THR A 18 -10.19 -6.70 3.35
CA THR A 18 -9.62 -7.57 4.40
C THR A 18 -9.68 -6.96 5.80
N GLY A 19 -10.00 -5.67 5.93
CA GLY A 19 -10.04 -4.96 7.21
C GLY A 19 -8.66 -4.76 7.86
N VAL A 20 -7.58 -5.24 7.22
CA VAL A 20 -6.20 -4.97 7.62
C VAL A 20 -5.74 -3.72 6.91
N TRP A 21 -5.30 -2.70 7.66
CA TRP A 21 -4.91 -1.40 7.11
C TRP A 21 -3.39 -1.20 7.16
N PRO A 22 -2.65 -1.69 6.15
CA PRO A 22 -1.25 -1.32 6.00
C PRO A 22 -1.12 0.19 5.83
N ARG A 23 -0.29 0.81 6.66
CA ARG A 23 0.08 2.23 6.52
C ARG A 23 1.43 2.31 5.80
N PRO A 24 1.56 3.14 4.75
CA PRO A 24 2.87 3.37 4.15
C PRO A 24 3.85 3.90 5.20
N LEU A 25 5.09 3.38 5.23
CA LEU A 25 6.09 3.82 6.21
C LEU A 25 6.38 5.33 6.10
N SER A 26 6.28 5.90 4.90
CA SER A 26 6.40 7.35 4.65
C SER A 26 5.37 8.20 5.40
N PHE A 27 4.25 7.61 5.85
CA PHE A 27 3.25 8.30 6.67
C PHE A 27 3.83 8.83 7.99
N PHE A 28 4.85 8.17 8.54
CA PHE A 28 5.48 8.57 9.81
C PHE A 28 6.55 9.67 9.64
N CYS A 29 6.44 10.50 8.59
CA CYS A 29 7.36 11.60 8.27
C CYS A 29 8.84 11.19 8.18
N ILE A 30 9.11 9.91 7.94
CA ILE A 30 10.45 9.44 7.64
C ILE A 30 10.71 9.85 6.20
N LYS A 31 11.72 10.72 5.96
CA LYS A 31 12.30 10.99 4.64
C LYS A 31 13.03 9.73 4.14
N ALA A 32 12.30 8.62 4.04
CA ALA A 32 12.84 7.34 3.72
C ALA A 32 13.11 7.32 2.22
N GLN A 33 14.38 7.46 1.82
CA GLN A 33 14.87 6.95 0.53
C GLN A 33 14.84 5.41 0.46
N LEU A 34 14.13 4.76 1.38
CA LEU A 34 14.09 3.31 1.52
C LEU A 34 13.03 2.73 0.59
N ASP A 35 13.17 1.45 0.27
CA ASP A 35 12.18 0.74 -0.51
C ASP A 35 10.78 0.86 0.11
N PRO A 36 9.71 0.80 -0.69
CA PRO A 36 8.36 0.89 -0.15
C PRO A 36 8.16 -0.13 0.97
N ALA A 37 7.57 0.30 2.08
CA ALA A 37 7.31 -0.56 3.23
C ALA A 37 5.98 -0.20 3.86
N PHE A 38 5.40 -1.18 4.55
CA PHE A 38 4.16 -1.04 5.28
C PHE A 38 4.41 -1.22 6.77
N VAL A 39 3.72 -0.40 7.56
CA VAL A 39 3.57 -0.56 9.00
C VAL A 39 2.19 -1.15 9.25
N PHE A 40 2.15 -2.18 10.09
CA PHE A 40 0.91 -2.81 10.55
C PHE A 40 0.79 -2.60 12.05
N GLY A 41 -0.35 -2.06 12.50
CA GLY A 41 -0.67 -1.90 13.91
C GLY A 41 -1.67 -2.95 14.36
N PHE A 42 -1.30 -3.77 15.36
CA PHE A 42 -2.13 -4.87 15.88
C PHE A 42 -2.44 -4.73 17.38
N ALA A 43 -2.43 -3.49 17.92
CA ALA A 43 -2.45 -3.24 19.36
C ALA A 43 -3.62 -3.88 20.14
N ALA A 44 -4.74 -4.19 19.47
CA ALA A 44 -5.92 -4.82 20.07
C ALA A 44 -6.22 -6.23 19.53
N TRP A 45 -5.30 -6.85 18.81
CA TRP A 45 -5.52 -8.15 18.16
C TRP A 45 -4.78 -9.27 18.88
N SER A 46 -5.42 -10.43 19.00
CA SER A 46 -4.76 -11.67 19.41
C SER A 46 -3.87 -12.22 18.30
N GLN A 47 -2.94 -13.11 18.64
CA GLN A 47 -2.08 -13.77 17.65
C GLN A 47 -2.88 -14.44 16.52
N ALA A 48 -3.95 -15.16 16.86
CA ALA A 48 -4.82 -15.82 15.88
C ALA A 48 -5.51 -14.80 14.95
N GLN A 49 -5.91 -13.63 15.47
CA GLN A 49 -6.48 -12.57 14.65
C GLN A 49 -5.43 -11.97 13.70
N ILE A 50 -4.19 -11.80 14.16
CA ILE A 50 -3.07 -11.33 13.33
C ILE A 50 -2.81 -12.29 12.19
N GLU A 51 -2.65 -13.58 12.49
CA GLU A 51 -2.40 -14.63 11.49
C GLU A 51 -3.54 -14.70 10.46
N GLN A 52 -4.79 -14.72 10.92
CA GLN A 52 -5.95 -14.76 10.04
C GLN A 52 -6.05 -13.51 9.16
N GLY A 53 -5.83 -12.32 9.72
CA GLY A 53 -5.88 -11.07 8.96
C GLY A 53 -4.77 -10.99 7.91
N LEU A 54 -3.54 -11.36 8.27
CA LEU A 54 -2.42 -11.39 7.33
C LEU A 54 -2.65 -12.43 6.22
N ALA A 55 -3.18 -13.61 6.56
CA ALA A 55 -3.55 -14.63 5.57
C ALA A 55 -4.62 -14.15 4.59
N LYS A 56 -5.66 -13.47 5.10
CA LYS A 56 -6.71 -12.83 4.27
C LYS A 56 -6.11 -11.77 3.35
N LEU A 57 -5.26 -10.89 3.88
CA LEU A 57 -4.60 -9.85 3.09
C LEU A 57 -3.73 -10.45 1.98
N ALA A 58 -2.91 -11.45 2.31
CA ALA A 58 -2.06 -12.12 1.32
C ALA A 58 -2.88 -12.81 0.21
N SER A 59 -4.00 -13.44 0.58
CA SER A 59 -4.92 -14.06 -0.38
C SER A 59 -5.53 -13.02 -1.32
N ALA A 60 -6.04 -11.90 -0.79
CA ALA A 60 -6.62 -10.82 -1.59
C ALA A 60 -5.60 -10.21 -2.57
N VAL A 61 -4.37 -9.95 -2.11
CA VAL A 61 -3.29 -9.46 -2.99
C VAL A 61 -2.98 -10.47 -4.10
N LYS A 62 -2.92 -11.77 -3.79
CA LYS A 62 -2.69 -12.83 -4.79
C LYS A 62 -3.81 -12.87 -5.82
N GLN A 63 -5.08 -12.78 -5.40
CA GLN A 63 -6.22 -12.75 -6.30
C GLN A 63 -6.20 -11.51 -7.20
N LEU A 64 -5.90 -10.34 -6.65
CA LEU A 64 -5.82 -9.10 -7.41
C LEU A 64 -4.69 -9.17 -8.45
N LYS A 65 -3.54 -9.75 -8.09
CA LYS A 65 -2.42 -9.99 -9.02
C LYS A 65 -2.78 -10.94 -10.15
N GLN A 66 -3.57 -11.98 -9.87
CA GLN A 66 -4.03 -12.94 -10.87
C GLN A 66 -5.10 -12.35 -11.80
N ARG A 67 -6.04 -11.56 -11.27
CA ARG A 67 -6.96 -10.75 -12.09
C ARG A 67 -6.21 -9.74 -12.96
N GLY A 68 -5.09 -9.26 -12.43
CA GLY A 68 -4.02 -8.51 -13.10
C GLY A 68 -3.49 -9.13 -14.39
N ALA A 69 -3.28 -10.45 -14.37
CA ALA A 69 -2.56 -11.17 -15.40
C ALA A 69 -3.47 -11.78 -16.48
N GLY A 70 -4.77 -11.94 -16.21
CA GLY A 70 -5.73 -12.62 -17.10
C GLY A 70 -6.49 -11.71 -18.07
N ASN A 71 -6.53 -10.39 -17.83
CA ASN A 71 -7.18 -9.44 -18.72
C ASN A 71 -6.16 -8.40 -19.16
N GLY A 72 -5.96 -8.28 -20.47
CA GLY A 72 -5.16 -7.22 -21.11
C GLY A 72 -5.74 -5.80 -20.92
N SER A 73 -6.45 -5.53 -19.82
CA SER A 73 -6.66 -4.16 -19.39
C SER A 73 -5.34 -3.70 -18.82
N SER A 74 -4.65 -2.78 -19.51
CA SER A 74 -3.61 -1.99 -18.87
C SER A 74 -4.23 -1.48 -17.57
N PHE A 75 -3.75 -1.96 -16.43
CA PHE A 75 -4.11 -1.36 -15.17
C PHE A 75 -3.59 0.06 -15.32
N GLN A 76 -4.48 1.00 -15.56
CA GLN A 76 -4.16 2.39 -15.27
C GLN A 76 -3.96 2.41 -13.76
N ILE A 77 -2.73 2.09 -13.37
CA ILE A 77 -2.06 2.71 -12.26
C ILE A 77 -2.12 4.18 -12.65
N GLN A 78 -3.24 4.84 -12.33
CA GLN A 78 -3.17 6.26 -12.19
C GLN A 78 -1.99 6.46 -11.24
N PRO A 79 -0.96 7.23 -11.65
CA PRO A 79 0.00 7.72 -10.68
C PRO A 79 -0.86 8.22 -9.53
N PHE A 80 -0.60 7.73 -8.32
CA PHE A 80 -1.18 8.32 -7.14
C PHE A 80 -0.75 9.79 -7.19
N SER A 81 -1.62 10.61 -7.78
CA SER A 81 -1.46 12.04 -7.81
C SER A 81 -1.75 12.40 -6.37
N PRO A 82 -0.80 12.98 -5.62
CA PRO A 82 -1.10 13.55 -4.33
C PRO A 82 -1.99 14.76 -4.61
N ALA A 83 -3.28 14.50 -4.85
CA ALA A 83 -4.27 15.51 -5.11
C ALA A 83 -4.45 16.27 -3.80
N ALA A 84 -3.87 17.47 -3.78
CA ALA A 84 -4.37 18.67 -3.11
C ALA A 84 -4.92 18.55 -1.67
N SER A 85 -4.55 17.51 -0.94
CA SER A 85 -4.79 17.40 0.50
C SER A 85 -3.76 18.29 1.18
N SER A 86 -4.25 19.22 2.01
CA SER A 86 -3.48 20.14 2.85
C SER A 86 -2.46 19.46 3.78
N TYR A 87 -2.39 18.12 3.77
CA TYR A 87 -1.44 17.30 4.51
C TYR A 87 -0.19 16.91 3.71
N TRP A 88 -0.10 17.19 2.40
CA TRP A 88 1.10 16.90 1.61
C TRP A 88 1.95 18.17 1.42
N PRO A 89 3.21 18.21 1.93
CA PRO A 89 4.06 19.37 1.71
C PRO A 89 4.42 19.44 0.22
N SER A 90 4.02 20.53 -0.44
CA SER A 90 4.37 20.82 -1.82
C SER A 90 5.89 20.90 -1.95
N THR A 91 6.50 19.95 -2.65
CA THR A 91 7.89 20.08 -3.10
C THR A 91 7.93 21.05 -4.27
N ALA A 92 7.81 22.34 -3.99
CA ALA A 92 8.19 23.37 -4.94
C ALA A 92 9.72 23.37 -5.02
N VAL A 93 10.26 22.61 -5.96
CA VAL A 93 11.63 22.82 -6.44
C VAL A 93 11.62 24.16 -7.15
N ARG A 94 12.14 25.18 -6.45
CA ARG A 94 12.45 26.48 -7.03
C ARG A 94 13.61 26.29 -8.00
N SER A 95 13.31 26.22 -9.29
CA SER A 95 14.32 26.38 -10.34
C SER A 95 14.78 27.83 -10.32
N ASN A 96 16.10 28.04 -10.26
CA ASN A 96 16.75 29.32 -10.48
C ASN A 96 17.75 29.13 -11.61
#